data_AF-A0A944EDY5-F1
#
_entry.id   AF-A0A944EDY5-F1
#
_cell.length_a   1.000
_cell.length_b   1.000
_cell.length_c   1.000
_cell.angle_alpha   90.00
_cell.angle_beta   90.00
_cell.angle_gamma   90.00
#
_symmetry.space_group_name_H-M   'P 1'
#
loop_
_entity.id
_entity.type
_entity.pdbx_description
1 polymer ?
#
loop_
_entity_poly.entity_id
_entity_poly.type
_entity_poly.pdbx_seq_one_letter_code
_entity_poly.pdbx_strand_id
1 'polypeptide(L)'
;MIRPDAQLRSGHIPADLIPPGTDPRQVVIVHTQPRSWAGPVLLVLVATVGLCGLVYITTVAVLSLIKVAATTAVAVKTAVPTLVGGGGLITLALKTPKAGRTRTKR
;
A
#
# COMPACT_ATOMS: atom_id res chain seq x y z
N MET A 1 35.65 28.12 -14.86
CA MET A 1 36.66 27.31 -14.14
C MET A 1 36.22 25.86 -14.20
N ILE A 2 36.99 24.97 -14.85
CA ILE A 2 36.72 23.53 -14.83
C ILE A 2 37.03 23.05 -13.41
N ARG A 3 36.13 22.29 -12.80
CA ARG A 3 36.34 21.78 -11.44
C ARG A 3 37.55 20.84 -11.40
N PRO A 4 38.40 20.86 -10.36
CA PRO A 4 39.62 20.02 -10.28
C PRO A 4 39.33 18.52 -10.49
N ASP A 5 38.18 18.08 -9.98
CA ASP A 5 37.59 16.76 -10.13
C ASP A 5 37.30 16.37 -11.59
N ALA A 6 36.94 17.33 -12.45
CA ALA A 6 36.75 17.07 -13.88
C ALA A 6 38.08 16.92 -14.63
N GLN A 7 39.14 17.60 -14.19
CA GLN A 7 40.49 17.46 -14.77
C GLN A 7 41.10 16.09 -14.44
N LEU A 8 40.93 15.65 -13.19
CA LEU A 8 41.35 14.32 -12.74
C LEU A 8 40.61 13.20 -13.49
N ARG A 9 39.31 13.37 -13.77
CA ARG A 9 38.53 12.43 -14.60
C ARG A 9 38.94 12.39 -16.07
N SER A 10 39.52 13.48 -16.59
CA SER A 10 40.08 13.52 -17.95
C SER A 10 41.49 12.92 -18.07
N GLY A 11 42.01 12.31 -17.00
CA GLY A 11 43.36 11.73 -16.99
C GLY A 11 44.47 12.79 -16.88
N HIS A 12 44.13 14.03 -16.54
CA HIS A 12 45.12 15.05 -16.27
C HIS A 12 45.68 14.85 -14.86
N ILE A 13 47.01 14.72 -14.74
CA ILE A 13 47.71 14.60 -13.48
C ILE A 13 48.19 16.02 -13.08
N PRO A 14 47.61 16.63 -12.03
CA PRO A 14 48.02 17.94 -11.57
C PRO A 14 49.48 17.90 -11.07
N ALA A 15 50.27 18.91 -11.43
CA ALA A 15 51.67 19.00 -11.02
C ALA A 15 51.85 19.02 -9.48
N ASP A 16 50.87 19.58 -8.75
CA ASP A 16 50.87 19.64 -7.28
C ASP A 16 50.73 18.28 -6.59
N LEU A 17 50.24 17.25 -7.31
CA LEU A 17 50.09 15.89 -6.77
C LEU A 17 51.28 14.98 -7.10
N ILE A 18 52.30 15.49 -7.79
CA ILE A 18 53.49 14.74 -8.16
C ILE A 18 54.58 14.99 -7.11
N PRO A 19 55.08 13.96 -6.43
CA PRO A 19 56.18 14.12 -5.49
C PRO A 19 57.44 14.63 -6.21
N PRO A 20 58.18 15.59 -5.61
CA PRO A 20 59.38 16.13 -6.23
C PRO A 20 60.41 15.03 -6.51
N GLY A 21 60.97 15.03 -7.73
CA GLY A 21 61.94 14.01 -8.18
C GLY A 21 61.33 12.72 -8.76
N THR A 22 60.00 12.62 -8.86
CA THR A 22 59.32 11.47 -9.48
C THR A 22 58.89 11.79 -10.92
N ASP A 23 59.09 10.85 -11.85
CA ASP A 23 58.62 10.99 -13.23
C ASP A 23 57.07 11.02 -13.24
N PRO A 24 56.43 12.07 -13.79
CA PRO A 24 54.97 12.18 -13.92
C PRO A 24 54.32 10.97 -14.60
N ARG A 25 55.05 10.29 -15.49
CA ARG A 25 54.57 9.11 -16.24
C ARG A 25 54.44 7.86 -15.38
N GLN A 26 55.02 7.85 -14.18
CA GLN A 26 55.02 6.71 -13.26
C GLN A 26 54.09 6.91 -12.05
N VAL A 27 53.39 8.05 -11.97
CA VAL A 27 52.50 8.36 -10.85
C VAL A 27 51.08 7.87 -11.14
N VAL A 28 50.56 7.00 -10.27
CA VAL A 28 49.17 6.50 -10.32
C VAL A 28 48.38 7.12 -9.18
N ILE A 29 47.38 7.94 -9.52
CA ILE A 29 46.45 8.52 -8.54
C ILE A 29 45.30 7.53 -8.33
N VAL A 30 45.21 6.97 -7.12
CA VAL A 30 44.09 6.09 -6.74
C VAL A 30 42.95 6.93 -6.17
N HIS A 31 41.84 7.00 -6.90
CA HIS A 31 40.62 7.59 -6.38
C HIS A 31 39.87 6.57 -5.51
N THR A 32 39.90 6.78 -4.20
CA THR A 32 38.98 6.06 -3.30
C THR A 32 37.62 6.75 -3.35
N GLN A 33 36.60 6.04 -3.81
CA GLN A 33 35.24 6.57 -3.73
C GLN A 33 34.83 6.63 -2.26
N PRO A 34 34.38 7.79 -1.73
CA PRO A 34 33.92 7.87 -0.36
C PRO A 34 32.77 6.88 -0.15
N ARG A 35 32.83 6.11 0.96
CA ARG A 35 31.76 5.19 1.34
C ARG A 35 30.44 5.97 1.43
N SER A 36 29.51 5.65 0.52
CA SER A 36 28.17 6.26 0.52
C SER A 36 27.20 5.35 1.27
N TRP A 37 26.68 5.85 2.39
CA TRP A 37 25.66 5.16 3.19
C TRP A 37 24.23 5.50 2.74
N ALA A 38 24.06 6.48 1.85
CA ALA A 38 22.75 6.93 1.40
C ALA A 38 21.97 5.79 0.70
N GLY A 39 22.61 5.04 -0.20
CA GLY A 39 21.96 3.92 -0.91
C GLY A 39 21.48 2.81 0.04
N PRO A 40 22.35 2.24 0.90
CA PRO A 40 21.96 1.21 1.85
C PRO A 40 20.88 1.67 2.84
N VAL A 41 21.00 2.89 3.38
CA VAL A 41 20.01 3.43 4.34
C VAL A 41 18.65 3.60 3.67
N LEU A 42 18.60 4.15 2.45
CA LEU A 42 17.36 4.34 1.73
C LEU A 42 16.68 2.99 1.44
N LEU A 43 17.47 1.97 1.08
CA LEU A 43 16.96 0.64 0.80
C LEU A 43 16.30 0.01 2.04
N VAL A 44 16.96 0.10 3.20
CA VAL A 44 16.40 -0.37 4.47
C VAL A 44 15.11 0.38 4.79
N LEU A 45 15.09 1.70 4.64
CA LEU A 45 13.94 2.52 4.97
C LEU A 45 12.74 2.19 4.08
N VAL A 46 12.95 2.04 2.77
CA VAL A 46 11.92 1.64 1.82
C VAL A 46 11.41 0.22 2.11
N ALA A 47 12.31 -0.73 2.40
CA ALA A 47 11.92 -2.10 2.73
C ALA A 47 11.07 -2.15 4.00
N THR A 48 11.45 -1.40 5.04
CA THR A 48 10.74 -1.38 6.32
C THR A 48 9.35 -0.76 6.17
N VAL A 49 9.26 0.39 5.50
CA VAL A 49 7.98 1.07 5.23
C VAL A 49 7.07 0.22 4.34
N GLY A 50 7.63 -0.39 3.28
CA GLY A 50 6.89 -1.27 2.39
C GLY A 50 6.31 -2.49 3.10
N LEU A 51 7.09 -3.13 3.98
CA LEU A 51 6.64 -4.26 4.78
C LEU A 51 5.51 -3.86 5.75
N CYS A 52 5.68 -2.76 6.48
CA CYS A 52 4.64 -2.24 7.38
C CYS A 52 3.36 -1.89 6.61
N GLY A 53 3.48 -1.26 5.44
CA GLY A 53 2.36 -0.93 4.57
C GLY A 53 1.62 -2.18 4.09
N LEU A 54 2.35 -3.21 3.65
CA LEU A 54 1.77 -4.48 3.23
C LEU A 54 0.96 -5.14 4.35
N VAL A 55 1.54 -5.24 5.56
CA VAL A 55 0.86 -5.80 6.74
C VAL A 55 -0.39 -4.99 7.10
N TYR A 56 -0.31 -3.66 7.05
CA TYR A 56 -1.46 -2.80 7.30
C TYR A 56 -2.58 -3.01 6.28
N ILE A 57 -2.26 -3.02 4.98
CA ILE A 57 -3.26 -3.20 3.91
C ILE A 57 -3.93 -4.57 4.02
N THR A 58 -3.12 -5.62 4.21
CA THR A 58 -3.64 -7.00 4.34
C THR A 58 -4.53 -7.15 5.56
N THR A 59 -4.13 -6.64 6.72
CA THR A 59 -4.95 -6.70 7.94
C THR A 59 -6.25 -5.93 7.81
N VAL A 60 -6.21 -4.71 7.25
CA VAL A 60 -7.43 -3.91 7.02
C VAL A 60 -8.35 -4.59 6.01
N ALA A 61 -7.82 -5.16 4.93
CA ALA A 61 -8.60 -5.89 3.92
C ALA A 61 -9.31 -7.11 4.52
N VAL A 62 -8.61 -7.90 5.34
CA VAL A 62 -9.19 -9.06 6.02
C VAL A 62 -10.27 -8.63 7.02
N LEU A 63 -10.00 -7.62 7.84
CA LEU A 63 -10.98 -7.10 8.81
C LEU A 63 -12.23 -6.54 8.15
N SER A 64 -12.08 -5.87 7.00
CA SER A 64 -13.21 -5.34 6.24
C SER A 64 -14.04 -6.46 5.60
N LEU A 65 -13.41 -7.51 5.07
CA LEU A 65 -14.10 -8.72 4.63
C LEU A 65 -14.91 -9.39 5.76
N ILE A 66 -14.30 -9.54 6.94
CA ILE A 66 -14.97 -10.11 8.13
C ILE A 66 -16.15 -9.23 8.56
N LYS A 67 -16.00 -7.90 8.55
CA LYS A 67 -17.11 -6.98 8.86
C LYS A 67 -18.28 -7.18 7.91
N VAL A 68 -18.03 -7.27 6.60
CA VAL A 68 -19.09 -7.53 5.62
C VAL A 68 -19.79 -8.85 5.92
N ALA A 69 -19.04 -9.93 6.14
CA ALA A 69 -19.60 -11.23 6.50
C ALA A 69 -20.40 -11.22 7.82
N ALA A 70 -19.93 -10.48 8.83
CA ALA A 70 -20.64 -10.33 10.09
C ALA A 70 -21.95 -9.53 9.90
N THR A 71 -21.91 -8.45 9.13
CA THR A 71 -23.12 -7.64 8.87
C THR A 71 -24.17 -8.41 8.07
N THR A 72 -23.76 -9.22 7.09
CA THR A 72 -24.71 -10.06 6.33
C THR A 72 -25.27 -11.18 7.20
N ALA A 73 -24.45 -11.82 8.04
CA ALA A 73 -24.92 -12.84 8.98
C ALA A 73 -25.91 -12.27 10.01
N VAL A 74 -25.64 -11.07 10.54
CA VAL A 74 -26.59 -10.36 11.44
C VAL A 74 -27.86 -9.99 10.68
N ALA A 75 -27.76 -9.44 9.47
CA ALA A 75 -28.92 -9.09 8.65
C ALA A 75 -29.82 -10.31 8.36
N VAL A 76 -29.23 -11.46 8.00
CA VAL A 76 -29.96 -12.71 7.80
C VAL A 76 -30.58 -13.19 9.11
N LYS A 77 -29.83 -13.18 10.22
CA LYS A 77 -30.36 -13.57 11.54
C LYS A 77 -31.48 -12.66 12.03
N THR A 78 -31.50 -11.37 11.67
CA THR A 78 -32.61 -10.48 12.00
C THR A 78 -33.78 -10.65 11.05
N ALA A 79 -33.52 -10.94 9.77
CA ALA A 79 -34.55 -11.07 8.75
C ALA A 79 -35.36 -12.38 8.91
N VAL A 80 -34.70 -13.50 9.24
CA VAL A 80 -35.34 -14.81 9.35
C VAL A 80 -36.42 -14.87 10.44
N PRO A 81 -36.22 -14.37 11.67
CA PRO A 81 -37.27 -14.29 12.68
C PRO A 81 -38.40 -13.32 12.30
N THR A 82 -38.12 -12.20 11.63
CA THR A 82 -39.19 -11.30 11.17
C THR A 82 -40.01 -11.89 10.02
N LEU A 83 -39.40 -12.69 9.13
CA LEU A 83 -40.08 -13.28 7.98
C LEU A 83 -40.85 -14.57 8.36
N VAL A 84 -40.28 -15.40 9.25
CA VAL A 84 -40.84 -16.70 9.65
C VAL A 84 -41.60 -16.62 10.98
N GLY A 85 -41.17 -15.76 11.90
CA GLY A 85 -41.80 -15.55 13.21
C GLY A 85 -42.91 -14.51 13.15
N GLY A 86 -44.10 -14.90 12.66
CA GLY A 86 -45.37 -14.22 12.90
C GLY A 86 -45.58 -12.83 12.28
N GLY A 87 -44.68 -11.87 12.46
CA GLY A 87 -44.86 -10.46 12.05
C GLY A 87 -44.81 -10.22 10.54
N GLY A 88 -43.98 -10.95 9.81
CA GLY A 88 -43.85 -10.82 8.35
C GLY A 88 -45.07 -11.34 7.59
N LEU A 89 -45.63 -12.46 8.01
CA LEU A 89 -46.89 -13.00 7.46
C LEU A 89 -48.09 -12.11 7.81
N ILE A 90 -48.14 -11.53 9.02
CA ILE A 90 -49.19 -10.58 9.40
C ILE A 90 -49.10 -9.30 8.54
N THR A 91 -47.89 -8.79 8.28
CA THR A 91 -47.71 -7.60 7.44
C THR A 91 -48.02 -7.88 5.97
N LEU A 92 -47.66 -9.04 5.43
CA LEU A 92 -48.06 -9.47 4.09
C LEU A 92 -49.57 -9.67 3.99
N ALA A 93 -50.19 -10.30 4.99
CA ALA A 93 -51.63 -10.53 5.05
C ALA A 93 -52.43 -9.21 5.17
N LEU A 94 -51.95 -8.25 5.95
CA LEU A 94 -52.56 -6.91 6.08
C LEU A 94 -52.38 -6.06 4.82
N LYS A 95 -51.29 -6.26 4.06
CA LYS A 95 -51.03 -5.51 2.84
C LYS A 95 -51.69 -6.10 1.60
N THR A 96 -52.26 -7.31 1.66
CA THR A 96 -53.14 -7.83 0.60
C THR A 96 -54.40 -6.96 0.50
N PRO A 97 -54.61 -6.19 -0.59
CA PRO A 97 -55.82 -5.38 -0.73
C PRO A 97 -57.03 -6.32 -0.79
N LYS A 98 -58.00 -6.03 0.08
CA LYS A 98 -59.29 -6.72 0.22
C LYS A 98 -59.99 -6.80 -1.15
N ALA A 99 -59.82 -7.91 -1.87
CA ALA A 99 -60.54 -8.18 -3.11
C ALA A 99 -62.04 -8.23 -2.80
N GLY A 100 -62.76 -7.26 -3.36
CA GLY A 100 -64.17 -6.98 -3.07
C GLY A 100 -65.07 -8.17 -3.33
N ARG A 101 -65.75 -8.63 -2.28
CA ARG A 101 -66.82 -9.64 -2.36
C ARG A 101 -68.15 -8.91 -2.60
N THR A 102 -68.53 -8.74 -3.86
CA THR A 102 -69.85 -8.24 -4.26
C THR A 102 -70.89 -9.33 -3.93
N ARG A 103 -71.70 -9.08 -2.90
CA ARG A 103 -72.82 -9.93 -2.48
C ARG A 103 -74.03 -9.62 -3.37
N THR A 104 -74.25 -10.41 -4.41
CA THR A 104 -75.50 -10.42 -5.18
C THR A 104 -76.61 -11.06 -4.36
N LYS A 105 -77.55 -10.24 -3.87
CA LYS A 105 -78.89 -10.70 -3.48
C LYS A 105 -79.78 -10.60 -4.73
N ARG A 106 -80.35 -11.73 -5.16
CA ARG A 106 -81.63 -11.76 -5.84
C ARG A 106 -82.36 -13.03 -5.43
#